data_AF-A0A964KMM6-F1
#
_entry.id   AF-A0A964KMM6-F1
#
_cell.length_a   1.000
_cell.length_b   1.000
_cell.length_c   1.000
_cell.angle_alpha   90.00
_cell.angle_beta   90.00
_cell.angle_gamma   90.00
#
_symmetry.space_group_name_H-M   'P 1'
#
loop_
_entity.id
_entity.type
_entity.pdbx_description
1 polymer ?
#
loop_
_entity_poly.entity_id
_entity_poly.type
_entity_poly.pdbx_seq_one_letter_code
_entity_poly.pdbx_strand_id
1 'polypeptide(L)'
;MLFGPAKTDPDAPRHRNLGFFLIPFPHPGVEIVDQKMVNNGAQHFIYLRDARIPADHLLGGETQGWQVTNTILEVEHGGRGQAFPRDDEIDSLVEWLQEHKKAGRQLGDDPVVQQEAIEAYCDAHALELMNKRTYAYHMGGQEMSWEGSNTGLATRDISLRNVGRIRHIYGPYALLASHDPMTPHGGLQDANQRASFIRMHGAGSRNIAKVIVARRIGISRTKEHAAATARV
;
A
#
# COMPACT_ATOMS: atom_id res chain seq x y z
N MET A 1 12.41 16.60 -6.53
CA MET A 1 11.84 16.18 -7.83
C MET A 1 10.43 15.68 -7.57
N LEU A 2 9.45 16.19 -8.31
CA LEU A 2 8.05 15.76 -8.32
C LEU A 2 7.78 15.03 -9.65
N PHE A 3 6.70 14.27 -9.75
CA PHE A 3 6.30 13.66 -11.01
C PHE A 3 4.80 13.40 -11.07
N GLY A 4 4.25 13.30 -12.27
CA GLY A 4 2.87 12.86 -12.46
C GLY A 4 2.29 13.14 -13.84
N PRO A 5 1.10 12.58 -14.12
CA PRO A 5 0.40 12.85 -15.36
C PRO A 5 -0.26 14.24 -15.35
N ALA A 6 -0.19 14.95 -16.46
CA ALA A 6 -0.96 16.16 -16.72
C ALA A 6 -1.61 16.07 -18.11
N LYS A 7 -2.74 16.76 -18.27
CA LYS A 7 -3.46 16.79 -19.55
C LYS A 7 -2.67 17.62 -20.57
N THR A 8 -2.40 17.02 -21.72
CA THR A 8 -1.60 17.59 -22.82
C THR A 8 -2.43 17.84 -24.06
N ASP A 9 -3.44 16.99 -24.31
CA ASP A 9 -4.39 17.13 -25.42
C ASP A 9 -5.82 17.12 -24.86
N PRO A 10 -6.53 18.26 -24.80
CA PRO A 10 -7.88 18.30 -24.22
C PRO A 10 -8.96 17.63 -25.07
N ASP A 11 -8.71 17.43 -26.36
CA ASP A 11 -9.68 16.92 -27.33
C ASP A 11 -9.51 15.41 -27.57
N ALA A 12 -8.34 14.85 -27.22
CA ALA A 12 -8.09 13.43 -27.32
C ALA A 12 -8.93 12.58 -26.34
N PRO A 13 -9.24 11.31 -26.68
CA PRO A 13 -9.95 10.39 -25.81
C PRO A 13 -9.28 10.19 -24.45
N ARG A 14 -10.09 9.88 -23.43
CA ARG A 14 -9.62 9.53 -22.09
C ARG A 14 -8.53 8.46 -22.15
N HIS A 15 -7.45 8.66 -21.39
CA HIS A 15 -6.24 7.82 -21.34
C HIS A 15 -5.31 7.89 -22.57
N ARG A 16 -5.66 8.72 -23.56
CA ARG A 16 -4.80 9.10 -24.69
C ARG A 16 -4.56 10.62 -24.75
N ASN A 17 -4.81 11.29 -23.64
CA ASN A 17 -4.80 12.74 -23.51
C ASN A 17 -3.86 13.27 -22.41
N LEU A 18 -2.99 12.40 -21.89
CA LEU A 18 -2.10 12.72 -20.78
C LEU A 18 -0.65 12.57 -21.23
N GLY A 19 0.21 13.50 -20.78
CA GLY A 19 1.67 13.36 -20.76
C GLY A 19 2.14 13.11 -19.32
N PHE A 20 3.30 12.47 -19.14
CA PHE A 20 3.88 12.24 -17.81
C PHE A 20 5.11 13.12 -17.62
N PHE A 21 5.11 13.96 -16.59
CA PHE A 21 6.14 14.98 -16.39
C PHE A 21 7.01 14.66 -15.18
N LEU A 22 8.32 14.88 -15.34
CA LEU A 22 9.27 15.03 -14.24
C LEU A 22 9.37 16.53 -13.92
N ILE A 23 9.01 16.93 -12.72
CA ILE A 23 8.92 18.33 -12.35
C ILE A 23 10.04 18.62 -11.33
N PRO A 24 11.09 19.36 -11.70
CA PRO A 24 12.14 19.74 -10.75
C PRO A 24 11.53 20.51 -9.57
N PHE A 25 12.13 20.36 -8.39
CA PHE A 25 11.75 21.12 -7.22
C PHE A 25 13.02 21.45 -6.41
N PRO A 26 13.22 22.72 -6.01
CA PRO A 26 12.33 23.88 -6.25
C PRO A 26 12.27 24.29 -7.74
N HIS A 27 11.15 24.86 -8.17
CA HIS A 27 10.97 25.37 -9.54
C HIS A 27 9.99 26.56 -9.56
N PRO A 28 10.25 27.62 -10.37
CA PRO A 28 9.32 28.74 -10.51
C PRO A 28 7.91 28.29 -10.89
N GLY A 29 6.90 28.82 -10.20
CA GLY A 29 5.50 28.45 -10.41
C GLY A 29 5.07 27.14 -9.76
N VAL A 30 5.93 26.48 -8.96
CA VAL A 30 5.58 25.30 -8.17
C VAL A 30 5.52 25.67 -6.69
N GLU A 31 4.36 25.48 -6.08
CA GLU A 31 4.11 25.70 -4.66
C GLU A 31 3.69 24.38 -3.99
N ILE A 32 4.28 24.08 -2.83
CA ILE A 32 3.97 22.90 -2.02
C ILE A 32 3.37 23.38 -0.70
N VAL A 33 2.19 22.85 -0.36
CA VAL A 33 1.53 23.10 0.92
C VAL A 33 1.37 21.78 1.66
N ASP A 34 1.88 21.73 2.89
CA ASP A 34 1.85 20.53 3.71
C ASP A 34 0.43 20.20 4.20
N GLN A 35 0.07 18.93 4.07
CA GLN A 35 -1.14 18.34 4.62
C GLN A 35 -0.76 17.30 5.66
N LYS A 36 -1.12 17.57 6.92
CA LYS A 36 -0.95 16.63 8.03
C LYS A 36 -1.97 15.50 7.92
N MET A 37 -1.47 14.27 7.96
CA MET A 37 -2.30 13.06 7.88
C MET A 37 -2.54 12.47 9.27
N VAL A 38 -3.64 11.72 9.42
CA VAL A 38 -3.97 11.05 10.69
C VAL A 38 -2.89 10.08 11.14
N ASN A 39 -2.18 9.42 10.22
CA ASN A 39 -1.09 8.51 10.53
C ASN A 39 0.25 9.21 10.84
N ASN A 40 0.25 10.52 11.06
CA ASN A 40 1.45 11.36 11.17
C ASN A 40 2.37 11.33 9.93
N GLY A 41 1.85 10.86 8.79
CA GLY A 41 2.52 10.97 7.50
C GLY A 41 2.43 12.38 6.91
N ALA A 42 3.26 12.62 5.89
CA ALA A 42 3.21 13.84 5.10
C ALA A 42 2.50 13.57 3.76
N GLN A 43 1.46 14.34 3.47
CA GLN A 43 0.99 14.56 2.12
C GLN A 43 1.12 16.04 1.79
N HIS A 44 1.06 16.38 0.51
CA HIS A 44 1.18 17.75 0.08
C HIS A 44 0.15 18.07 -1.00
N PHE A 45 -0.37 19.29 -0.96
CA PHE A 45 -0.96 19.92 -2.14
C PHE A 45 0.15 20.52 -2.98
N ILE A 46 0.15 20.21 -4.27
CA ILE A 46 1.08 20.78 -5.24
C ILE A 46 0.28 21.70 -6.16
N TYR A 47 0.62 22.99 -6.15
CA TYR A 47 0.03 23.99 -7.02
C TYR A 47 1.02 24.34 -8.13
N LEU A 48 0.55 24.27 -9.37
CA LEU A 48 1.31 24.64 -10.57
C LEU A 48 0.69 25.91 -11.16
N ARG A 49 1.39 27.04 -11.02
CA ARG A 49 0.97 28.37 -11.50
C ARG A 49 1.96 28.85 -12.56
N ASP A 50 1.57 28.75 -13.83
CA ASP A 50 2.41 29.11 -14.97
C ASP A 50 3.81 28.45 -14.96
N ALA A 51 3.94 27.29 -14.32
CA ALA A 51 5.19 26.53 -14.27
C ALA A 51 5.59 26.09 -15.70
N ARG A 52 6.76 26.54 -16.16
CA ARG A 52 7.32 26.20 -17.48
C ARG A 52 8.32 25.06 -17.33
N ILE A 53 7.88 23.84 -17.64
CA ILE A 53 8.71 22.63 -17.56
C ILE A 53 9.33 22.33 -18.93
N PRO A 54 10.66 22.12 -19.02
CA PRO A 54 11.31 21.76 -20.28
C PRO A 54 10.75 20.45 -20.90
N ALA A 55 10.74 20.37 -22.24
CA ALA A 55 10.16 19.24 -22.96
C ALA A 55 10.93 17.92 -22.77
N ASP A 56 12.22 17.97 -22.44
CA ASP A 56 13.05 16.80 -22.11
C ASP A 56 12.67 16.14 -20.76
N HIS A 57 11.80 16.78 -19.98
CA HIS A 57 11.21 16.22 -18.77
C HIS A 57 9.86 15.52 -19.01
N LEU A 58 9.42 15.42 -20.27
CA LEU A 58 8.26 14.65 -20.68
C LEU A 58 8.66 13.18 -20.94
N LEU A 59 8.12 12.28 -20.14
CA LEU A 59 8.40 10.85 -20.24
C LEU A 59 7.35 10.15 -21.10
N GLY A 60 7.81 9.38 -22.10
CA GLY A 60 6.96 8.55 -22.97
C GLY A 60 6.28 9.28 -24.14
N GLY A 61 6.34 10.61 -24.18
CA GLY A 61 5.70 11.44 -25.20
C GLY A 61 4.37 12.05 -24.77
N GLU A 62 3.82 12.94 -25.60
CA GLU A 62 2.75 13.86 -25.20
C GLU A 62 1.46 13.16 -24.78
N THR A 63 1.11 12.02 -25.37
CA THR A 63 -0.17 11.32 -25.13
C THR A 63 -0.03 9.93 -24.50
N GLN A 64 1.17 9.59 -24.02
CA GLN A 64 1.47 8.27 -23.41
C GLN A 64 1.57 8.31 -21.89
N GLY A 65 1.22 9.42 -21.25
CA GLY A 65 1.35 9.60 -19.82
C GLY A 65 0.52 8.63 -18.98
N TRP A 66 -0.61 8.15 -19.50
CA TRP A 66 -1.38 7.07 -18.85
C TRP A 66 -0.63 5.74 -18.87
N GLN A 67 0.05 5.41 -19.97
CA GLN A 67 0.85 4.20 -20.06
C GLN A 67 1.98 4.21 -19.03
N VAL A 68 2.69 5.34 -18.91
CA VAL A 68 3.73 5.55 -17.88
C VAL A 68 3.14 5.47 -16.47
N THR A 69 1.96 6.06 -16.25
CA THR A 69 1.30 5.99 -14.94
C THR A 69 0.96 4.55 -14.56
N ASN A 70 0.49 3.73 -15.51
CA ASN A 70 0.15 2.33 -15.23
C ASN A 70 1.37 1.47 -14.85
N THR A 71 2.57 1.77 -15.36
CA THR A 71 3.76 1.01 -14.94
C THR A 71 4.11 1.27 -13.48
N ILE A 72 3.91 2.50 -13.00
CA ILE A 72 4.09 2.85 -11.59
C ILE A 72 2.97 2.23 -10.75
N LEU A 73 1.72 2.36 -11.19
CA LEU A 73 0.57 1.77 -10.48
C LEU A 73 0.67 0.25 -10.37
N GLU A 74 1.25 -0.44 -11.36
CA GLU A 74 1.48 -1.89 -11.26
C GLU A 74 2.33 -2.24 -10.03
N VAL A 75 3.38 -1.46 -9.78
CA VAL A 75 4.25 -1.63 -8.61
C VAL A 75 3.47 -1.35 -7.33
N GLU A 76 2.75 -0.23 -7.27
CA GLU A 76 1.93 0.18 -6.13
C GLU A 76 0.76 -0.79 -5.84
N HIS A 77 0.32 -1.55 -6.84
CA HIS A 77 -0.70 -2.58 -6.71
C HIS A 77 -0.14 -3.92 -6.23
N GLY A 78 1.14 -3.98 -5.85
CA GLY A 78 1.80 -5.18 -5.36
C GLY A 78 2.54 -5.97 -6.43
N GLY A 79 2.68 -5.45 -7.65
CA GLY A 79 3.24 -6.15 -8.82
C GLY A 79 4.70 -6.59 -8.71
N ARG A 80 5.42 -6.23 -7.64
CA ARG A 80 6.81 -6.68 -7.40
C ARG A 80 6.96 -7.74 -6.32
N GLY A 81 5.98 -7.92 -5.43
CA GLY A 81 6.12 -8.78 -4.25
C GLY A 81 7.29 -8.38 -3.34
N GLN A 82 7.67 -9.28 -2.42
CA GLN A 82 8.83 -9.14 -1.51
C GLN A 82 9.51 -10.49 -1.31
N ALA A 83 10.85 -10.53 -1.31
CA ALA A 83 11.62 -11.78 -1.14
C ALA A 83 11.61 -12.28 0.32
N PHE A 84 11.82 -11.35 1.25
CA PHE A 84 11.93 -11.61 2.69
C PHE A 84 11.02 -10.64 3.44
N PRO A 85 9.68 -10.72 3.24
CA PRO A 85 8.75 -9.92 4.01
C PRO A 85 8.89 -10.25 5.50
N ARG A 86 8.94 -9.21 6.34
CA ARG A 86 8.89 -9.32 7.80
C ARG A 86 7.56 -8.77 8.30
N ASP A 87 7.01 -9.39 9.32
CA ASP A 87 5.79 -8.94 9.98
C ASP A 87 6.07 -8.62 11.45
N ASP A 88 6.64 -7.43 11.69
CA ASP A 88 6.94 -6.94 13.04
C ASP A 88 5.67 -6.81 13.90
N GLU A 89 4.50 -6.66 13.28
CA GLU A 89 3.22 -6.53 13.97
C GLU A 89 2.83 -7.84 14.65
N ILE A 90 3.00 -8.95 13.93
CA ILE A 90 2.75 -10.31 14.42
C ILE A 90 3.86 -10.78 15.36
N ASP A 91 5.13 -10.48 15.08
CA ASP A 91 6.23 -10.75 16.02
C ASP A 91 5.93 -10.12 17.39
N SER A 92 5.58 -8.82 17.39
CA SER A 92 5.18 -8.08 18.59
C SER A 92 3.92 -8.64 19.26
N LEU A 93 2.97 -9.18 18.48
CA LEU A 93 1.78 -9.83 19.05
C LEU A 93 2.16 -11.08 19.82
N VAL A 94 3.03 -11.93 19.26
CA VAL A 94 3.47 -13.16 19.93
C VAL A 94 4.23 -12.84 21.21
N GLU A 95 5.15 -11.86 21.18
CA GLU A 95 5.86 -11.38 22.36
C GLU A 95 4.88 -10.88 23.44
N TRP A 96 3.90 -10.04 23.06
CA TRP A 96 2.87 -9.53 23.98
C TRP A 96 2.12 -10.63 24.71
N LEU A 97 1.71 -11.69 23.99
CA LEU A 97 0.98 -12.82 24.54
C LEU A 97 1.78 -13.63 25.56
N GLN A 98 3.10 -13.67 25.40
CA GLN A 98 4.03 -14.39 26.27
C GLN A 98 4.39 -13.58 27.53
N GLU A 99 4.46 -12.26 27.43
CA GLU A 99 4.92 -11.40 28.53
C GLU A 99 3.79 -10.92 29.45
N HIS A 100 2.55 -10.84 28.95
CA HIS A 100 1.44 -10.26 29.70
C HIS A 100 0.57 -11.31 30.37
N LYS A 101 0.03 -10.95 31.54
CA LYS A 101 -0.88 -11.79 32.32
C LYS A 101 -2.25 -11.15 32.46
N LYS A 102 -3.29 -11.98 32.47
CA LYS A 102 -4.66 -11.60 32.80
C LYS A 102 -5.19 -12.55 33.87
N ALA A 103 -5.66 -11.98 34.99
CA ALA A 103 -6.15 -12.75 36.15
C ALA A 103 -5.16 -13.84 36.63
N GLY A 104 -3.85 -13.54 36.62
CA GLY A 104 -2.80 -14.44 37.11
C GLY A 104 -2.36 -15.54 36.15
N ARG A 105 -2.96 -15.66 34.96
CA ARG A 105 -2.54 -16.58 33.88
C ARG A 105 -1.88 -15.82 32.74
N GLN A 106 -1.04 -16.48 31.94
CA GLN A 106 -0.50 -15.85 30.75
C GLN A 106 -1.65 -15.50 29.80
N LEU A 107 -1.57 -14.35 29.15
CA LEU A 107 -2.58 -13.91 28.20
C LEU A 107 -2.68 -14.91 27.04
N GLY A 108 -1.53 -15.44 26.61
CA GLY A 108 -1.45 -16.52 25.62
C GLY A 108 -2.05 -17.86 26.05
N ASP A 109 -2.48 -18.06 27.30
CA ASP A 109 -3.18 -19.29 27.75
C ASP A 109 -4.71 -19.18 27.60
N ASP A 110 -5.25 -18.00 27.31
CA ASP A 110 -6.69 -17.79 27.12
C ASP A 110 -7.09 -18.33 25.73
N PRO A 111 -7.96 -19.35 25.64
CA PRO A 111 -8.31 -19.97 24.36
C PRO A 111 -9.01 -19.02 23.39
N VAL A 112 -9.70 -17.99 23.88
CA VAL A 112 -10.33 -16.98 23.02
C VAL A 112 -9.27 -16.08 22.40
N VAL A 113 -8.27 -15.68 23.20
CA VAL A 113 -7.13 -14.89 22.71
C VAL A 113 -6.28 -15.69 21.75
N GLN A 114 -6.01 -16.97 22.04
CA GLN A 114 -5.28 -17.87 21.15
C GLN A 114 -5.95 -17.99 19.78
N GLN A 115 -7.28 -18.17 19.76
CA GLN A 115 -8.05 -18.26 18.51
C GLN A 115 -7.91 -16.99 17.67
N GLU A 116 -8.01 -15.82 18.30
CA GLU A 116 -7.88 -14.55 17.59
C GLU A 116 -6.45 -14.28 17.11
N ALA A 117 -5.45 -14.63 17.93
CA ALA A 117 -4.03 -14.50 17.58
C ALA A 117 -3.63 -15.43 16.43
N ILE A 118 -4.08 -16.69 16.43
CA ILE A 118 -3.76 -17.63 15.35
C ILE A 118 -4.44 -17.24 14.04
N GLU A 119 -5.64 -16.63 14.09
CA GLU A 119 -6.26 -16.08 12.89
C GLU A 119 -5.46 -14.90 12.31
N ALA A 120 -4.95 -14.00 13.17
CA ALA A 120 -4.08 -12.91 12.74
C ALA A 120 -2.79 -13.44 12.10
N TYR A 121 -2.16 -14.42 12.75
CA TYR A 121 -0.95 -15.10 12.26
C TYR A 121 -1.19 -15.78 10.91
N CYS A 122 -2.28 -16.55 10.77
CA CYS A 122 -2.61 -17.24 9.51
C CYS A 122 -2.83 -16.25 8.35
N ASP A 123 -3.54 -15.15 8.60
CA ASP A 123 -3.75 -14.11 7.59
C ASP A 123 -2.41 -13.46 7.18
N ALA A 124 -1.56 -13.12 8.14
CA ALA A 124 -0.23 -12.56 7.88
C ALA A 124 0.68 -13.53 7.11
N HIS A 125 0.70 -14.81 7.50
CA HIS A 125 1.50 -15.83 6.83
C HIS A 125 1.00 -16.10 5.41
N ALA A 126 -0.32 -16.09 5.18
CA ALA A 126 -0.87 -16.17 3.83
C ALA A 126 -0.38 -14.99 2.96
N LEU A 127 -0.37 -13.77 3.52
CA LEU A 127 0.15 -12.59 2.83
C LEU A 127 1.65 -12.67 2.56
N GLU A 128 2.42 -13.22 3.49
CA GLU A 128 3.86 -13.50 3.35
C GLU A 128 4.13 -14.40 2.12
N LEU A 129 3.39 -15.50 2.01
CA LEU A 129 3.49 -16.45 0.89
C LEU A 129 3.06 -15.82 -0.44
N MET A 130 2.00 -15.01 -0.44
CA MET A 130 1.57 -14.26 -1.63
C MET A 130 2.67 -13.30 -2.11
N ASN A 131 3.29 -12.56 -1.19
CA ASN A 131 4.40 -11.65 -1.53
C ASN A 131 5.62 -12.38 -2.09
N LYS A 132 6.02 -13.50 -1.48
CA LYS A 132 7.13 -14.34 -1.95
C LYS A 132 6.85 -14.90 -3.34
N ARG A 133 5.62 -15.36 -3.59
CA ARG A 133 5.20 -15.84 -4.92
C ARG A 133 5.28 -14.73 -5.96
N THR A 134 4.70 -13.56 -5.70
CA THR A 134 4.74 -12.43 -6.64
C THR A 134 6.19 -12.02 -6.94
N TYR A 135 7.05 -12.01 -5.92
CA TYR A 135 8.47 -11.71 -6.09
C TYR A 135 9.18 -12.73 -7.00
N ALA A 136 8.94 -14.03 -6.76
CA ALA A 136 9.52 -15.08 -7.59
C ALA A 136 9.11 -14.97 -9.07
N TYR A 137 7.83 -14.64 -9.34
CA TYR A 137 7.33 -14.40 -10.69
C TYR A 137 7.99 -13.17 -11.32
N HIS A 138 8.05 -12.06 -10.58
CA HIS A 138 8.65 -10.81 -11.04
C HIS A 138 10.14 -11.00 -11.41
N MET A 139 10.93 -11.57 -10.50
CA MET A 139 12.36 -11.82 -10.72
C MET A 139 12.62 -12.88 -11.79
N GLY A 140 11.74 -13.87 -11.93
CA GLY A 140 11.80 -14.87 -12.98
C GLY A 140 11.39 -14.35 -14.36
N GLY A 141 10.94 -13.09 -14.47
CA GLY A 141 10.43 -12.53 -15.72
C GLY A 141 9.17 -13.24 -16.23
N GLN A 142 8.45 -13.94 -15.35
CA GLN A 142 7.22 -14.64 -15.68
C GLN A 142 6.09 -13.64 -15.88
N GLU A 143 5.17 -13.95 -16.79
CA GLU A 143 3.97 -13.15 -16.95
C GLU A 143 3.10 -13.26 -15.70
N MET A 144 2.79 -12.11 -15.10
CA MET A 144 1.84 -12.00 -14.01
C MET A 144 0.53 -11.44 -14.56
N SER A 145 -0.57 -12.12 -14.23
CA SER A 145 -1.89 -11.62 -14.61
C SER A 145 -2.53 -10.93 -13.41
N TRP A 146 -2.73 -11.67 -12.32
CA TRP A 146 -3.52 -11.23 -11.17
C TRP A 146 -2.74 -11.24 -9.85
N GLU A 147 -1.58 -11.90 -9.81
CA GLU A 147 -0.79 -12.14 -8.61
C GLU A 147 -0.51 -10.85 -7.84
N GLY A 148 0.04 -9.84 -8.51
CA GLY A 148 0.31 -8.52 -7.93
C GLY A 148 -0.93 -7.87 -7.34
N SER A 149 -1.95 -7.62 -8.16
CA SER A 149 -3.19 -6.97 -7.73
C SER A 149 -3.94 -7.73 -6.63
N ASN A 150 -3.89 -9.07 -6.63
CA ASN A 150 -4.46 -9.88 -5.57
C ASN A 150 -3.67 -9.73 -4.27
N THR A 151 -2.34 -9.77 -4.31
CA THR A 151 -1.49 -9.48 -3.14
C THR A 151 -1.79 -8.09 -2.60
N GLY A 152 -1.86 -7.06 -3.47
CA GLY A 152 -2.19 -5.70 -3.05
C GLY A 152 -3.60 -5.55 -2.46
N LEU A 153 -4.60 -6.27 -2.97
CA LEU A 153 -5.94 -6.29 -2.38
C LEU A 153 -5.95 -7.04 -1.04
N ALA A 154 -5.28 -8.18 -0.96
CA ALA A 154 -5.15 -8.97 0.25
C ALA A 154 -4.45 -8.18 1.37
N THR A 155 -3.37 -7.46 1.08
CA THR A 155 -2.71 -6.56 2.05
C THR A 155 -3.69 -5.58 2.67
N ARG A 156 -4.53 -4.91 1.86
CA ARG A 156 -5.50 -3.92 2.36
C ARG A 156 -6.52 -4.55 3.32
N ASP A 157 -7.05 -5.72 2.95
CA ASP A 157 -8.11 -6.39 3.72
C ASP A 157 -7.55 -7.06 4.98
N ILE A 158 -6.40 -7.72 4.87
CA ILE A 158 -5.73 -8.41 5.99
C ILE A 158 -5.19 -7.40 6.99
N SER A 159 -4.48 -6.35 6.57
CA SER A 159 -3.95 -5.35 7.50
C SER A 159 -5.07 -4.71 8.32
N LEU A 160 -6.20 -4.32 7.71
CA LEU A 160 -7.31 -3.72 8.47
C LEU A 160 -7.96 -4.72 9.45
N ARG A 161 -8.05 -6.00 9.09
CA ARG A 161 -8.61 -7.03 9.97
C ARG A 161 -7.67 -7.31 11.15
N ASN A 162 -6.38 -7.46 10.86
CA ASN A 162 -5.36 -7.80 11.86
C ASN A 162 -5.15 -6.67 12.87
N VAL A 163 -5.12 -5.40 12.44
CA VAL A 163 -5.04 -4.28 13.42
C VAL A 163 -6.24 -4.28 14.38
N GLY A 164 -7.42 -4.73 13.92
CA GLY A 164 -8.60 -4.88 14.77
C GLY A 164 -8.45 -5.98 15.82
N ARG A 165 -7.95 -7.15 15.39
CA ARG A 165 -7.66 -8.28 16.29
C ARG A 165 -6.59 -7.95 17.31
N ILE A 166 -5.49 -7.36 16.85
CA ILE A 166 -4.37 -6.98 17.70
C ILE A 166 -4.80 -5.90 18.70
N ARG A 167 -5.60 -4.93 18.27
CA ARG A 167 -6.21 -3.95 19.19
C ARG A 167 -7.07 -4.61 20.26
N HIS A 168 -7.84 -5.64 19.93
CA HIS A 168 -8.66 -6.35 20.92
C HIS A 168 -7.79 -7.07 21.95
N ILE A 169 -6.70 -7.70 21.52
CA ILE A 169 -5.75 -8.43 22.39
C ILE A 169 -4.93 -7.48 23.28
N TYR A 170 -4.42 -6.38 22.71
CA TYR A 170 -3.64 -5.37 23.44
C TYR A 170 -4.54 -4.48 24.32
N GLY A 171 -5.82 -4.36 23.98
CA GLY A 171 -6.75 -3.45 24.63
C GLY A 171 -6.31 -1.98 24.49
N PRO A 172 -6.41 -1.17 25.55
CA PRO A 172 -6.05 0.25 25.50
C PRO A 172 -4.58 0.52 25.10
N TYR A 173 -3.66 -0.41 25.38
CA TYR A 173 -2.23 -0.24 25.06
C TYR A 173 -1.98 -0.14 23.55
N ALA A 174 -2.87 -0.68 22.72
CA ALA A 174 -2.78 -0.58 21.26
C ALA A 174 -2.97 0.85 20.73
N LEU A 175 -3.43 1.79 21.57
CA LEU A 175 -3.73 3.17 21.22
C LEU A 175 -2.66 4.15 21.72
N LEU A 176 -1.62 3.66 22.37
CA LEU A 176 -0.56 4.50 22.92
C LEU A 176 0.44 4.85 21.81
N ALA A 177 0.58 6.16 21.56
CA ALA A 177 1.55 6.67 20.60
C ALA A 177 2.99 6.40 21.03
N SER A 178 3.93 6.46 20.08
CA SER A 178 5.35 6.15 20.29
C SER A 178 6.07 7.00 21.36
N HIS A 179 5.52 8.17 21.71
CA HIS A 179 6.08 9.05 22.75
C HIS A 179 5.53 8.76 24.15
N ASP A 180 4.55 7.86 24.30
CA ASP A 180 3.98 7.52 25.60
C ASP A 180 4.94 6.57 26.35
N PRO A 181 5.32 6.85 27.61
CA PRO A 181 6.22 5.99 28.38
C PRO A 181 5.71 4.56 28.59
N MET A 182 4.40 4.34 28.49
CA MET A 182 3.75 3.04 28.65
C MET A 182 3.52 2.33 27.31
N THR A 183 4.00 2.89 26.19
CA THR A 183 3.74 2.34 24.86
C THR A 183 4.47 1.01 24.65
N PRO A 184 3.77 -0.08 24.30
CA PRO A 184 4.42 -1.32 23.93
C PRO A 184 5.01 -1.23 22.53
N HIS A 185 6.13 -1.92 22.30
CA HIS A 185 6.75 -2.07 20.98
C HIS A 185 6.92 -0.74 20.23
N GLY A 186 7.25 0.33 20.95
CA GLY A 186 7.48 1.67 20.39
C GLY A 186 6.27 2.31 19.71
N GLY A 187 5.03 1.89 20.02
CA GLY A 187 3.81 2.41 19.41
C GLY A 187 3.50 1.85 18.02
N LEU A 188 4.13 0.73 17.64
CA LEU A 188 3.94 0.08 16.33
C LEU A 188 2.45 -0.19 16.04
N GLN A 189 1.70 -0.69 17.02
CA GLN A 189 0.30 -1.08 16.85
C GLN A 189 -0.64 0.11 16.60
N ASP A 190 -0.38 1.22 17.28
CA ASP A 190 -1.08 2.49 17.04
C ASP A 190 -0.76 3.05 15.65
N ALA A 191 0.52 3.04 15.27
CA ALA A 191 0.95 3.48 13.94
C ALA A 191 0.31 2.64 12.81
N ASN A 192 0.29 1.32 12.95
CA ASN A 192 -0.30 0.40 11.99
C ASN A 192 -1.82 0.56 11.89
N GLN A 193 -2.53 0.74 13.01
CA GLN A 193 -3.96 1.06 13.01
C GLN A 193 -4.25 2.29 12.14
N ARG A 194 -3.55 3.41 12.37
CA ARG A 194 -3.78 4.64 11.59
C ARG A 194 -3.38 4.50 10.13
N ALA A 195 -2.30 3.78 9.85
CA ALA A 195 -1.83 3.54 8.49
C ALA A 195 -2.80 2.63 7.69
N SER A 196 -3.42 1.63 8.33
CA SER A 196 -4.32 0.67 7.69
C SER A 196 -5.51 1.37 7.01
N PHE A 197 -6.05 2.42 7.63
CA PHE A 197 -7.13 3.23 7.07
C PHE A 197 -6.72 3.96 5.80
N ILE A 198 -5.50 4.51 5.75
CA ILE A 198 -5.00 5.24 4.57
C ILE A 198 -4.71 4.26 3.42
N ARG A 199 -4.14 3.09 3.73
CA ARG A 199 -3.83 2.04 2.74
C ARG A 199 -5.07 1.55 1.97
N MET A 200 -6.26 1.67 2.55
CA MET A 200 -7.52 1.32 1.87
C MET A 200 -7.82 2.16 0.63
N HIS A 201 -7.17 3.32 0.48
CA HIS A 201 -7.44 4.28 -0.61
C HIS A 201 -6.21 4.58 -1.45
N GLY A 202 -5.00 4.42 -0.89
CA GLY A 202 -3.74 4.57 -1.60
C GLY A 202 -3.67 3.67 -2.84
N ALA A 203 -3.17 4.25 -3.94
CA ALA A 203 -3.10 3.62 -5.25
C ALA A 203 -4.45 3.12 -5.82
N GLY A 204 -5.56 3.66 -5.33
CA GLY A 204 -6.91 3.24 -5.74
C GLY A 204 -7.66 2.57 -4.60
N SER A 205 -8.96 2.84 -4.51
CA SER A 205 -9.78 2.32 -3.43
C SER A 205 -9.87 0.79 -3.47
N ARG A 206 -10.14 0.18 -2.32
CA ARG A 206 -10.45 -1.25 -2.19
C ARG A 206 -11.44 -1.76 -3.26
N ASN A 207 -12.47 -0.97 -3.59
CA ASN A 207 -13.45 -1.35 -4.59
C ASN A 207 -12.88 -1.34 -6.01
N ILE A 208 -12.02 -0.37 -6.33
CA ILE A 208 -11.31 -0.36 -7.62
C ILE A 208 -10.33 -1.53 -7.70
N ALA A 209 -9.61 -1.85 -6.62
CA ALA A 209 -8.72 -3.01 -6.57
C ALA A 209 -9.47 -4.32 -6.87
N LYS A 210 -10.68 -4.51 -6.31
CA LYS A 210 -11.55 -5.66 -6.66
C LYS A 210 -11.92 -5.71 -8.13
N VAL A 211 -12.22 -4.56 -8.74
CA VAL A 211 -12.50 -4.48 -10.18
C VAL A 211 -11.26 -4.86 -11.00
N ILE A 212 -10.07 -4.39 -10.62
CA ILE A 212 -8.81 -4.73 -11.30
C ILE A 212 -8.57 -6.25 -11.23
N VAL A 213 -8.68 -6.86 -10.05
CA VAL A 213 -8.56 -8.31 -9.89
C VAL A 213 -9.59 -9.04 -10.76
N ALA A 214 -10.86 -8.62 -10.73
CA ALA A 214 -11.92 -9.21 -11.54
C ALA A 214 -11.65 -9.16 -13.05
N ARG A 215 -11.02 -8.08 -13.55
CA ARG A 215 -10.59 -7.96 -14.95
C ARG A 215 -9.44 -8.90 -15.28
N ARG A 216 -8.46 -9.04 -14.37
CA ARG A 216 -7.26 -9.89 -14.54
C ARG A 216 -7.59 -11.39 -14.50
N ILE A 217 -8.54 -11.81 -13.68
CA ILE A 217 -9.03 -13.20 -13.65
C ILE A 217 -10.14 -13.48 -14.66
N GLY A 218 -10.55 -12.48 -15.44
CA GLY A 218 -11.48 -12.65 -16.57
C GLY A 218 -12.96 -12.78 -16.23
N ILE A 219 -13.39 -12.41 -15.01
CA ILE A 219 -14.80 -12.44 -14.60
C ILE A 219 -15.52 -11.09 -14.76
N SER A 220 -14.79 -10.03 -15.11
CA SER A 220 -15.35 -8.70 -15.38
C SER A 220 -15.80 -8.55 -16.84
N ARG A 221 -16.66 -7.56 -17.12
CA ARG A 221 -17.10 -7.20 -18.49
C ARG A 221 -15.95 -6.77 -19.40
N THR A 222 -14.87 -6.27 -18.80
CA THR A 222 -13.65 -5.87 -19.50
C THR A 222 -12.49 -6.74 -19.01
N LYS A 223 -11.49 -6.98 -19.86
CA LYS A 223 -10.24 -7.63 -19.47
C LYS A 223 -9.11 -6.60 -19.39
N GLU A 224 -8.15 -6.86 -18.53
CA GLU A 224 -6.98 -6.01 -18.31
C GLU A 224 -5.79 -6.91 -17.98
N HIS A 225 -4.63 -6.59 -18.53
CA HIS A 225 -3.36 -7.27 -18.25
C HIS A 225 -2.46 -6.35 -17.43
N ALA A 226 -1.53 -6.94 -16.67
CA ALA A 226 -0.51 -6.19 -15.96
C ALA A 226 0.25 -5.27 -16.92
N ALA A 227 0.58 -4.05 -16.48
CA ALA A 227 1.44 -3.19 -17.27
C ALA A 227 2.83 -3.83 -17.38
N ALA A 228 3.46 -3.72 -18.55
CA ALA A 228 4.81 -4.21 -18.74
C ALA A 228 5.74 -3.54 -17.71
N THR A 229 6.24 -4.32 -16.76
CA THR A 229 7.22 -3.84 -15.79
C THR A 229 8.58 -3.79 -16.49
N ALA A 230 9.24 -2.63 -16.49
CA ALA A 230 10.58 -2.52 -17.06
C ALA A 230 11.50 -3.55 -16.38
N ARG A 231 12.16 -4.38 -17.19
CA ARG A 231 13.22 -5.27 -16.72
C ARG A 231 14.42 -4.36 -16.39
N VAL A 232 14.78 -4.28 -15.11
CA VAL A 232 16.01 -3.61 -14.66
C VAL A 232 17.16 -4.59 -14.76
#